data_AF-A0A7K8AC84-F1
#
_entry.id   AF-A0A7K8AC84-F1
#
_cell.length_a   1.000
_cell.length_b   1.000
_cell.length_c   1.000
_cell.angle_alpha   90.00
_cell.angle_beta   90.00
_cell.angle_gamma   90.00
#
_symmetry.space_group_name_H-M   'P 1'
#
loop_
_entity.id
_entity.type
_entity.pdbx_description
1 polymer ?
#
loop_
_entity_poly.entity_id
_entity_poly.type
_entity_poly.pdbx_seq_one_letter_code
_entity_poly.pdbx_strand_id
1 'polypeptide(L)' 'MRVRVRSWHGVASWLWVANDENCGICRMAFNGCCPDCKVPGDDCPLVWGQCSHCFHMHCILKW' A
#
# COMPACT_ATOMS: atom_id res chain seq x y z
N MET A 1 -36.25 -5.02 -22.59
CA MET A 1 -35.35 -6.17 -22.84
C MET A 1 -34.47 -6.38 -21.60
N ARG A 2 -34.25 -7.61 -21.12
CA ARG A 2 -33.55 -7.90 -19.85
C ARG A 2 -32.36 -8.82 -20.11
N VAL A 3 -31.14 -8.31 -19.93
CA VAL A 3 -29.89 -9.07 -20.11
C VAL A 3 -29.55 -9.79 -18.80
N ARG A 4 -29.08 -11.04 -18.89
CA ARG A 4 -28.60 -11.84 -17.74
C ARG A 4 -27.14 -12.25 -17.96
N VAL A 5 -26.28 -11.93 -17.00
CA VAL A 5 -24.89 -12.41 -16.96
C VAL A 5 -24.91 -13.90 -16.58
N ARG A 6 -24.21 -14.73 -17.35
CA ARG A 6 -24.16 -16.19 -17.12
C ARG A 6 -22.97 -16.62 -16.25
N SER A 7 -21.83 -15.99 -16.44
CA SER A 7 -20.61 -16.26 -15.68
C SER A 7 -19.70 -15.04 -15.68
N TRP A 8 -18.90 -14.88 -14.63
CA TRP A 8 -17.88 -13.84 -14.51
C TRP A 8 -16.62 -14.44 -13.86
N HIS A 9 -15.49 -14.29 -14.53
CA HIS A 9 -14.16 -14.54 -13.96
C HIS A 9 -13.54 -13.19 -13.56
N GLY A 10 -13.51 -12.91 -12.27
CA GLY A 10 -12.91 -11.69 -11.72
C GLY A 10 -11.40 -11.83 -11.54
N VAL A 11 -10.70 -10.70 -11.64
CA VAL A 11 -9.30 -10.54 -11.23
C VAL A 11 -9.23 -9.34 -10.29
N ALA A 12 -8.34 -9.39 -9.30
CA ALA A 12 -8.14 -8.30 -8.36
C ALA A 12 -6.66 -8.14 -8.02
N SER A 13 -6.27 -6.91 -7.70
CA SER A 13 -5.04 -6.57 -7.00
C SER A 13 -5.40 -5.95 -5.67
N TRP A 14 -4.63 -6.25 -4.63
CA TRP A 14 -4.79 -5.60 -3.35
C TRP A 14 -4.19 -4.20 -3.40
N LEU A 15 -4.71 -3.30 -2.57
CA LEU A 15 -4.20 -1.95 -2.37
C LEU A 15 -4.17 -1.67 -0.87
N TRP A 16 -3.19 -0.88 -0.43
CA TRP A 16 -3.16 -0.41 0.94
C TRP A 16 -4.28 0.60 1.19
N VAL A 17 -4.89 0.49 2.38
CA VAL A 17 -5.87 1.48 2.85
C VAL A 17 -5.11 2.55 3.63
N ALA A 18 -4.73 3.62 2.93
CA ALA A 18 -4.03 4.76 3.49
C ALA A 18 -4.61 6.07 2.95
N ASN A 19 -4.34 7.18 3.63
CA ASN A 19 -4.79 8.51 3.20
C ASN A 19 -4.12 8.96 1.89
N ASP A 20 -2.90 8.48 1.65
CA ASP A 20 -2.07 8.76 0.47
C ASP A 20 -1.66 7.44 -0.20
N GLU A 21 -1.15 7.51 -1.43
CA GLU A 21 -0.62 6.35 -2.16
C GLU A 21 0.90 6.16 -1.97
N ASN A 22 1.58 7.19 -1.45
CA ASN A 22 3.03 7.23 -1.31
C ASN A 22 3.43 7.57 0.12
N CYS A 23 4.59 7.06 0.53
CA CYS A 23 5.20 7.46 1.78
C CYS A 23 5.70 8.91 1.71
N GLY A 24 5.26 9.77 2.63
CA GLY A 24 5.66 11.18 2.66
C GLY A 24 7.17 11.42 2.88
N ILE A 25 7.89 10.43 3.42
CA ILE A 25 9.32 10.48 3.71
C ILE A 25 10.16 10.09 2.48
N CYS A 26 10.07 8.83 2.04
CA CYS A 26 10.89 8.32 0.93
C CYS A 26 10.27 8.53 -0.46
N ARG A 27 9.02 9.02 -0.52
CA ARG A 27 8.25 9.27 -1.75
C ARG A 27 7.94 8.03 -2.61
N MET A 28 8.33 6.83 -2.17
CA MET A 28 7.97 5.57 -2.82
C MET A 28 6.49 5.20 -2.58
N ALA A 29 5.89 4.52 -3.55
CA ALA A 29 4.51 4.02 -3.45
C ALA A 29 4.39 2.92 -2.40
N PHE A 30 3.25 2.87 -1.70
CA PHE A 30 3.02 1.90 -0.63
C PHE A 30 2.94 0.44 -1.12
N ASN A 31 2.51 0.21 -2.37
CA ASN A 31 2.53 -1.13 -2.97
C ASN A 31 3.96 -1.63 -3.29
N GLY A 32 4.97 -0.76 -3.19
CA GLY A 32 6.37 -1.10 -3.27
C GLY A 32 7.03 -1.16 -1.89
N CYS A 33 8.35 -1.09 -1.87
CA CYS A 33 9.15 -1.00 -0.66
C CYS A 33 9.95 0.31 -0.63
N CYS A 34 10.43 0.70 0.56
CA CYS A 34 11.34 1.83 0.70
C CYS A 34 12.72 1.54 0.03
N PRO A 35 13.55 2.57 -0.22
CA PRO A 35 14.84 2.40 -0.91
C PRO A 35 15.83 1.43 -0.25
N ASP A 36 15.70 1.21 1.06
CA ASP A 36 16.56 0.30 1.82
C ASP A 36 16.11 -1.17 1.77
N CYS A 37 14.89 -1.42 1.30
CA CYS A 37 14.28 -2.75 1.24
C CYS A 37 14.26 -3.23 -0.21
N LYS A 38 14.41 -4.54 -0.41
CA LYS A 38 14.31 -5.17 -1.75
C LYS A 38 12.93 -5.74 -2.05
N VAL A 39 12.17 -6.10 -1.02
CA VAL A 39 10.89 -6.80 -1.14
C VAL A 39 9.84 -6.05 -0.29
N PRO A 40 8.63 -5.81 -0.83
CA PRO A 40 7.52 -5.24 -0.05
C PRO A 40 6.90 -6.27 0.91
N GLY A 41 5.98 -5.84 1.78
CA GLY A 41 5.30 -6.71 2.74
C GLY A 41 5.99 -6.70 4.10
N ASP A 42 6.26 -7.89 4.66
CA ASP A 42 6.80 -8.04 6.02
C ASP A 42 8.19 -7.41 6.19
N ASP A 43 8.98 -7.34 5.12
CA ASP A 43 10.30 -6.69 5.08
C ASP A 43 10.21 -5.15 5.00
N CYS A 44 9.03 -4.58 4.77
CA CYS A 44 8.82 -3.13 4.72
C CYS A 44 7.37 -2.78 5.12
N PRO A 45 6.98 -3.04 6.38
CA PRO A 45 5.60 -2.90 6.79
C PRO A 45 5.19 -1.43 6.84
N LEU A 46 3.90 -1.19 6.66
CA LEU A 46 3.31 0.13 6.86
C LEU A 46 2.90 0.31 8.32
N VAL A 47 3.07 1.53 8.81
CA VAL A 47 2.67 1.94 10.15
C VAL A 47 1.85 3.21 10.10
N TRP A 48 0.87 3.30 11.01
CA TRP A 48 -0.04 4.45 11.11
C TRP A 48 0.22 5.22 12.38
N GLY A 49 0.36 6.54 12.25
CA GLY A 49 0.36 7.45 13.40
C GLY A 49 -1.04 7.65 13.96
N GLN A 50 -1.14 8.11 15.21
CA GLN A 50 -2.42 8.52 15.81
C GLN A 50 -3.13 9.62 15.00
N CYS A 51 -2.39 10.38 14.20
CA CYS A 51 -2.89 11.39 13.27
C CYS A 51 -3.35 10.82 11.91
N SER A 52 -3.47 9.50 11.77
CA SER A 52 -3.85 8.77 10.54
C SER A 52 -2.87 8.80 9.37
N HIS A 53 -1.73 9.45 9.50
CA HIS A 53 -0.68 9.38 8.47
C HIS A 53 -0.02 7.99 8.43
N CYS A 54 0.29 7.53 7.22
CA CYS A 54 0.88 6.24 6.94
C CYS A 54 2.32 6.40 6.42
N PHE A 55 3.24 5.56 6.89
CA PHE A 55 4.63 5.54 6.42
C PHE A 55 5.17 4.11 6.35
N HIS A 56 6.22 3.89 5.56
CA HIS A 56 7.03 2.68 5.72
C HIS A 56 7.74 2.73 7.09
N MET A 57 7.72 1.61 7.82
CA MET A 57 8.31 1.51 9.16
C MET A 57 9.79 1.95 9.17
N HIS A 58 10.60 1.51 8.21
CA HIS A 58 12.01 1.89 8.12
C HIS A 58 12.24 3.37 7.85
N CYS A 59 11.30 4.03 7.18
CA CYS A 59 11.41 5.46 6.91
C CYS A 59 11.14 6.28 8.17
N ILE A 60 10.11 5.95 8.94
CA ILE A 60 9.79 6.70 10.18
C ILE A 60 10.78 6.41 11.31
N LEU A 61 11.36 5.21 11.37
CA LEU A 61 12.40 4.89 12.36
C LEU A 61 13.70 5.67 12.15
N LYS A 62 13.97 6.13 10.92
CA LYS A 62 15.18 6.87 10.55
C LYS A 62 15.01 8.39 10.54
N TRP A 63 13.77 8.89 10.64
CA TRP A 63 13.44 10.31 10.56
C TRP A 63 13.69 11.00 11.90
#